data_AF-A0A970YB24-F1
#
_entry.id   AF-A0A970YB24-F1
#
_cell.length_a   1.000
_cell.length_b   1.000
_cell.length_c   1.000
_cell.angle_alpha   90.00
_cell.angle_beta   90.00
_cell.angle_gamma   90.00
#
_symmetry.space_group_name_H-M   'P 1'
#
loop_
_entity.id
_entity.type
_entity.pdbx_description
1 polymer ?
#
loop_
_entity_poly.entity_id
_entity_poly.type
_entity_poly.pdbx_seq_one_letter_code
_entity_poly.pdbx_strand_id
1 'polypeptide(L)'
;MGTGRVGSVIIRLALPMMAAMLAQTIYNMTDMFFIGQTKDPNMVAAISLAHPLFMLSQALGNVFSTGGSSYISRMLGAKNGDEARRTSAVALYTVFGVGILLTAILLALKTP
;
A
#
# COMPACT_ATOMS: atom_id res chain seq x y z
N MET A 1 14.84 15.26 -22.22
CA MET A 1 14.92 14.01 -21.44
C MET A 1 16.36 13.56 -21.46
N GLY A 2 17.10 13.93 -20.41
CA GLY A 2 18.55 14.01 -20.41
C GLY A 2 19.23 12.64 -20.49
N THR A 3 20.18 12.59 -21.42
CA THR A 3 21.25 11.61 -21.61
C THR A 3 21.94 11.20 -20.30
N GLY A 4 21.57 10.03 -19.77
CA GLY A 4 22.34 9.27 -18.79
C GLY A 4 22.14 7.80 -19.11
N ARG A 5 23.22 7.00 -19.18
CA ARG A 5 23.16 5.57 -19.54
C ARG A 5 22.06 4.90 -18.70
N VAL A 6 21.06 4.32 -19.35
CA VAL A 6 19.85 3.74 -18.75
C VAL A 6 20.18 2.87 -17.51
N GLY A 7 21.31 2.16 -17.53
CA GLY A 7 21.81 1.39 -16.39
C GLY A 7 22.09 2.19 -15.11
N SER A 8 22.63 3.41 -15.19
CA SER A 8 22.92 4.24 -14.01
C SER A 8 21.65 4.76 -13.34
N VAL A 9 20.64 5.12 -14.12
CA VAL A 9 19.33 5.57 -13.61
C VAL A 9 18.61 4.41 -12.92
N ILE A 10 18.63 3.22 -13.54
CA ILE A 10 18.07 2.01 -12.94
C ILE A 10 18.78 1.69 -11.63
N ILE A 11 20.11 1.67 -11.58
CA ILE A 11 20.86 1.38 -10.34
C ILE A 11 20.53 2.41 -9.25
N ARG A 12 20.47 3.70 -9.58
CA ARG A 12 20.18 4.77 -8.62
C ARG A 12 18.77 4.72 -8.04
N LEU A 13 17.80 4.17 -8.77
CA LEU A 13 16.43 3.95 -8.30
C LEU A 13 16.23 2.57 -7.65
N ALA A 14 16.92 1.55 -8.15
CA ALA A 14 16.83 0.19 -7.64
C ALA A 14 17.48 0.04 -6.26
N LEU A 15 18.64 0.68 -6.03
CA LEU A 15 19.32 0.61 -4.74
C LEU A 15 18.43 1.04 -3.55
N PRO A 16 17.78 2.22 -3.58
CA PRO A 16 16.89 2.63 -2.49
C PRO A 16 15.63 1.75 -2.41
N MET A 17 15.07 1.30 -3.53
CA MET A 17 13.92 0.39 -3.52
C MET A 17 14.25 -0.96 -2.86
N MET A 18 15.40 -1.55 -3.19
CA MET A 18 15.84 -2.80 -2.56
C MET A 18 16.09 -2.62 -1.06
N ALA A 19 16.75 -1.53 -0.66
CA ALA A 19 16.96 -1.23 0.76
C ALA A 19 15.62 -1.07 1.52
N ALA A 20 14.64 -0.41 0.92
CA ALA A 20 13.30 -0.27 1.49
C ALA A 20 12.58 -1.63 1.63
N MET A 21 12.65 -2.49 0.60
CA MET A 21 12.07 -3.84 0.65
C MET A 21 12.74 -4.72 1.70
N LEU A 22 14.07 -4.60 1.89
CA LEU A 22 14.81 -5.29 2.93
C LEU A 22 14.39 -4.82 4.32
N ALA A 23 14.30 -3.50 4.54
CA ALA A 23 13.84 -2.93 5.80
C ALA A 23 12.41 -3.40 6.13
N GLN A 24 11.51 -3.38 5.14
CA GLN A 24 10.13 -3.87 5.30
C GLN A 24 10.09 -5.35 5.67
N THR A 25 10.93 -6.18 5.05
CA THR A 25 11.00 -7.62 5.36
C THR A 25 11.48 -7.85 6.79
N ILE A 26 12.52 -7.14 7.23
CA ILE A 26 13.00 -7.21 8.62
C ILE A 26 11.91 -6.75 9.58
N TYR A 27 11.15 -5.71 9.23
CA TYR A 27 10.02 -5.23 10.03
C TYR A 27 8.93 -6.28 10.16
N ASN A 28 8.51 -6.90 9.05
CA ASN A 28 7.52 -7.98 9.05
C ASN A 28 7.99 -9.18 9.90
N MET A 29 9.26 -9.56 9.81
CA MET A 29 9.83 -10.63 10.63
C MET A 29 9.87 -10.24 12.12
N THR A 30 10.17 -8.98 12.42
CA THR A 30 10.23 -8.46 13.80
C THR A 30 8.83 -8.41 14.41
N ASP A 31 7.84 -7.88 13.69
CA ASP A 31 6.43 -7.92 14.11
C ASP A 31 6.00 -9.35 14.39
N MET A 32 6.25 -10.28 13.46
CA MET A 32 5.93 -11.70 13.65
C MET A 32 6.66 -12.33 14.85
N PHE A 33 7.93 -11.96 15.08
CA PHE A 33 8.73 -12.49 16.18
C PHE A 33 8.27 -11.96 17.54
N PHE A 34 8.00 -10.66 17.66
CA PHE A 34 7.48 -10.06 18.89
C PHE A 34 6.05 -10.52 19.20
N ILE A 35 5.21 -10.65 18.18
CA ILE A 35 3.86 -11.24 18.29
C ILE A 35 3.93 -12.73 18.66
N GLY A 36 4.86 -13.48 18.07
CA GLY A 36 5.06 -14.90 18.36
C GLY A 36 5.61 -15.16 19.77
N GLN A 37 6.36 -14.21 20.35
CA GLN A 37 6.86 -14.32 21.71
C GLN A 37 5.80 -14.07 22.80
N THR A 38 4.64 -13.50 22.48
CA THR A 38 3.69 -13.09 23.52
C THR A 38 3.00 -14.26 24.22
N LYS A 39 3.09 -15.51 23.71
CA LYS A 39 2.74 -16.80 24.37
C LYS A 39 1.43 -16.86 25.18
N ASP A 40 0.53 -15.90 25.04
CA ASP A 40 -0.80 -15.89 25.63
C ASP A 40 -1.77 -16.40 24.55
N PRO A 41 -2.38 -17.59 24.72
CA PRO A 41 -3.24 -18.21 23.70
C PRO A 41 -4.35 -17.28 23.18
N ASN A 42 -4.81 -16.34 24.01
CA ASN A 42 -5.81 -15.36 23.65
C ASN A 42 -5.30 -14.29 22.67
N MET A 43 -4.04 -13.85 22.76
CA MET A 43 -3.49 -12.83 21.85
C MET A 43 -3.17 -13.39 20.47
N VAL A 44 -2.63 -14.60 20.39
CA VAL A 44 -2.34 -15.26 19.10
C VAL A 44 -3.64 -15.65 18.38
N ALA A 45 -4.66 -16.09 19.11
CA ALA A 45 -6.00 -16.32 18.56
C ALA A 45 -6.67 -15.03 18.08
N ALA A 46 -6.57 -13.93 18.84
CA ALA A 46 -7.09 -12.62 18.44
C ALA A 46 -6.41 -12.08 17.18
N ILE A 47 -5.09 -12.22 17.06
CA ILE A 47 -4.34 -11.79 15.87
C ILE A 47 -4.69 -12.68 14.66
N SER A 48 -4.86 -13.99 14.84
CA SER A 48 -5.28 -14.89 13.77
C SER A 48 -6.71 -14.59 13.27
N LEU A 49 -7.60 -14.13 14.15
CA LEU A 49 -8.95 -13.66 13.80
C LEU A 49 -8.93 -12.26 13.15
N ALA A 50 -8.01 -11.39 13.54
CA ALA A 50 -7.82 -10.08 12.92
C ALA A 50 -7.04 -10.13 11.60
N HIS A 51 -6.27 -11.20 11.35
CA HIS A 51 -5.40 -11.33 10.18
C HIS A 51 -6.15 -11.24 8.84
N PRO A 52 -7.33 -11.86 8.65
CA PRO A 52 -8.14 -11.70 7.45
C PRO A 52 -8.60 -10.25 7.22
N LEU A 53 -8.98 -9.54 8.30
CA LEU A 53 -9.38 -8.12 8.23
C LEU A 53 -8.20 -7.22 7.86
N PHE A 54 -7.02 -7.51 8.42
CA PHE A 54 -5.78 -6.82 8.09
C PHE A 54 -5.37 -7.08 6.64
N MET A 55 -5.45 -8.33 6.19
CA MET A 55 -5.18 -8.74 4.81
C MET A 55 -6.16 -8.08 3.82
N LEU A 56 -7.45 -8.01 4.13
CA LEU A 56 -8.45 -7.28 3.33
C LEU A 56 -8.10 -5.80 3.22
N SER A 57 -7.77 -5.16 4.33
CA SER A 57 -7.38 -3.75 4.37
C SER A 57 -6.11 -3.49 3.55
N GLN A 58 -5.12 -4.39 3.66
CA GLN A 58 -3.86 -4.32 2.94
C GLN A 58 -4.04 -4.62 1.43
N ALA A 59 -4.93 -5.54 1.07
CA ALA A 59 -5.27 -5.85 -0.31
C ALA A 59 -5.93 -4.66 -1.00
N LEU A 60 -6.89 -4.01 -0.32
CA LEU A 60 -7.54 -2.80 -0.82
C LEU A 60 -6.53 -1.66 -0.96
N GLY A 61 -5.69 -1.45 0.05
CA GLY A 61 -4.58 -0.50 -0.01
C GLY A 61 -3.64 -0.75 -1.20
N ASN A 62 -3.28 -2.00 -1.48
CA ASN A 62 -2.46 -2.37 -2.64
C ASN A 62 -3.18 -2.12 -3.97
N VAL A 63 -4.47 -2.45 -4.08
CA VAL A 63 -5.26 -2.18 -5.30
C VAL A 63 -5.29 -0.69 -5.61
N PHE A 64 -5.52 0.17 -4.61
CA PHE A 64 -5.55 1.62 -4.81
C PHE A 64 -4.15 2.23 -4.98
N SER A 65 -3.14 1.75 -4.26
CA SER A 65 -1.76 2.22 -4.36
C SER A 65 -1.14 1.88 -5.71
N THR A 66 -1.11 0.59 -6.07
CA THR A 66 -0.51 0.12 -7.32
C THR A 66 -1.41 0.42 -8.52
N GLY A 67 -2.73 0.23 -8.37
CA GLY A 67 -3.70 0.54 -9.43
C GLY A 67 -3.81 2.04 -9.71
N GLY A 68 -3.83 2.87 -8.66
CA GLY A 68 -3.85 4.33 -8.78
C GLY A 68 -2.56 4.88 -9.39
N SER A 69 -1.39 4.42 -8.92
CA SER A 69 -0.09 4.81 -9.49
C SER A 69 0.04 4.40 -10.96
N SER A 70 -0.45 3.20 -11.34
CA SER A 70 -0.45 2.73 -12.73
C SER A 70 -1.35 3.60 -13.63
N TYR A 71 -2.54 3.96 -13.15
CA TYR A 71 -3.45 4.84 -13.90
C TYR A 71 -2.88 6.25 -14.08
N ILE A 72 -2.30 6.82 -13.03
CA ILE A 72 -1.63 8.13 -13.07
C ILE A 72 -0.42 8.10 -13.99
N SER A 73 0.38 7.03 -13.97
CA SER A 73 1.56 6.85 -14.84
C SER A 73 1.18 6.86 -16.33
N ARG A 74 0.07 6.22 -16.70
CA ARG A 74 -0.44 6.22 -18.08
C ARG A 74 -0.90 7.62 -18.53
N MET A 75 -1.60 8.36 -17.66
CA MET A 75 -2.04 9.73 -17.94
C MET A 75 -0.88 10.71 -18.07
N LEU A 76 0.13 10.60 -17.19
CA LEU A 76 1.32 11.44 -17.23
C LEU A 76 2.18 11.15 -18.49
N GLY A 77 2.22 9.88 -18.92
CA GLY A 77 2.85 9.46 -20.18
C GLY A 77 2.18 10.01 -21.44
N ALA A 78 0.86 10.28 -21.39
CA ALA A 78 0.11 10.86 -22.49
C ALA A 78 0.30 12.39 -22.68
N LYS A 79 1.18 13.03 -21.87
CA LYS A 79 1.50 14.48 -21.90
C LYS A 79 0.32 15.45 -21.70
N ASN A 80 -0.86 14.95 -21.32
CA ASN A 80 -2.06 15.77 -21.11
C ASN A 80 -2.13 16.25 -19.65
N GLY A 81 -1.31 17.25 -19.30
CA GLY A 81 -1.08 17.68 -17.92
C GLY A 81 -2.34 18.15 -17.16
N ASP A 82 -3.29 18.79 -17.85
CA ASP A 82 -4.57 19.20 -17.24
C ASP A 82 -5.46 18.01 -16.90
N GLU A 83 -5.51 17.02 -17.78
CA GLU A 83 -6.27 15.79 -17.58
C GLU A 83 -5.63 14.89 -16.52
N ALA A 84 -4.29 14.86 -16.45
CA ALA A 84 -3.55 14.19 -15.40
C ALA A 84 -3.82 14.81 -14.02
N ARG A 85 -3.93 16.15 -13.93
CA ARG A 85 -4.23 16.87 -12.69
C ARG A 85 -5.66 16.62 -12.22
N ARG A 86 -6.63 16.63 -13.14
CA ARG A 86 -8.03 16.32 -12.85
C ARG A 86 -8.21 14.85 -12.45
N THR A 87 -7.51 13.95 -13.14
CA THR A 87 -7.48 12.52 -12.83
C THR A 87 -6.84 12.23 -11.48
N SER A 88 -5.74 12.90 -11.14
CA SER A 88 -5.09 12.74 -9.84
C SER A 88 -6.00 13.20 -8.70
N ALA A 89 -6.73 14.31 -8.88
CA ALA A 89 -7.71 14.78 -7.92
C ALA A 89 -8.87 13.79 -7.76
N VAL A 90 -9.43 13.29 -8.86
CA VAL A 90 -10.48 12.26 -8.82
C VAL A 90 -9.97 10.98 -8.14
N ALA A 91 -8.78 10.50 -8.48
CA ALA A 91 -8.18 9.33 -7.85
C ALA A 91 -8.01 9.51 -6.33
N LEU A 92 -7.55 10.69 -5.88
CA LEU A 92 -7.47 11.05 -4.46
C LEU A 92 -8.84 11.01 -3.79
N TYR A 93 -9.84 11.66 -4.37
CA TYR A 93 -11.21 11.66 -3.82
C TYR A 93 -11.80 10.25 -3.76
N THR A 94 -11.58 9.43 -4.78
CA THR A 94 -12.07 8.04 -4.81
C THR A 94 -11.38 7.18 -3.75
N VAL A 95 -10.07 7.35 -3.54
CA VAL A 95 -9.33 6.65 -2.47
C VAL A 95 -9.84 7.05 -1.10
N PHE A 96 -10.05 8.35 -0.84
CA PHE A 96 -10.63 8.82 0.42
C PHE A 96 -12.06 8.31 0.61
N GLY A 97 -12.89 8.34 -0.43
CA GLY A 97 -14.27 7.84 -0.38
C GLY A 97 -14.34 6.35 -0.08
N VAL A 98 -13.53 5.53 -0.76
CA VAL A 98 -13.48 4.09 -0.52
C VAL A 98 -12.87 3.78 0.85
N GLY A 99 -11.86 4.54 1.30
CA GLY A 99 -11.28 4.40 2.63
C GLY A 99 -12.29 4.69 3.75
N ILE A 100 -13.09 5.75 3.61
CA ILE A 100 -14.16 6.08 4.58
C ILE A 100 -15.26 5.02 4.56
N LEU A 101 -15.69 4.57 3.37
CA LEU A 101 -16.70 3.51 3.23
C LEU A 101 -16.23 2.20 3.87
N LEU A 102 -14.98 1.79 3.64
CA LEU A 102 -14.40 0.59 4.26
C LEU A 102 -14.30 0.73 5.77
N THR A 103 -13.87 1.89 6.26
CA THR A 103 -13.79 2.15 7.70
C THR A 103 -15.18 2.10 8.35
N ALA A 104 -16.19 2.67 7.69
CA ALA A 104 -17.58 2.63 8.14
C ALA A 104 -18.14 1.20 8.11
N ILE A 105 -17.87 0.43 7.06
CA ILE A 105 -18.29 -0.99 6.96
C ILE A 105 -17.60 -1.84 8.03
N LEU A 106 -16.30 -1.63 8.28
CA LEU A 106 -15.55 -2.34 9.32
C LEU A 106 -16.07 -2.00 10.72
N LEU A 107 -16.41 -0.73 11.00
CA LEU A 107 -17.03 -0.33 12.26
C LEU A 107 -18.44 -0.92 12.42
N ALA A 108 -19.23 -0.97 11.35
CA ALA A 108 -20.55 -1.58 11.34
C ALA A 108 -20.47 -3.10 11.56
N LEU A 109 -19.49 -3.80 10.98
CA LEU A 109 -19.26 -5.23 11.21
C LEU A 109 -18.66 -5.53 12.59
N LYS A 110 -17.98 -4.57 13.23
CA LYS A 110 -17.47 -4.68 14.61
C LYS A 110 -18.58 -4.50 15.66
N THR A 111 -19.76 -4.04 15.25
CA THR A 111 -20.97 -3.98 16.08
C THR A 111 -22.01 -4.92 15.47
N PRO A 112 -21.87 -6.25 15.63
CA PRO A 112 -21.80 -6.98 16.91
C PRO A 112 -20.70 -8.07 17.04
#